data_AF-I0H2P9-F1
#
_entry.id   AF-I0H2P9-F1
#
_cell.length_a   1.000
_cell.length_b   1.000
_cell.length_c   1.000
_cell.angle_alpha   90.00
_cell.angle_beta   90.00
_cell.angle_gamma   90.00
#
_symmetry.space_group_name_H-M   'P 1'
#
loop_
_entity.id
_entity.type
_entity.pdbx_description
1 polymer ?
#
loop_
_entity_poly.entity_id
_entity_poly.type
_entity_poly.pdbx_seq_one_letter_code
_entity_poly.pdbx_strand_id
1 'polypeptide(L)'
;MPNRFLRPIQVVTGRHPFEVMTLAAAALAGVTLLTMQLSPRSVASALHPVVQQIWTYELLIGGVVGLTGVFWPGTLYASLKLESIGVFVLAAATTMYTIALVTVSGSQAITAGSFIGAIAVASWARVAQIVRDIGRATKAARTGTTAEVTLLAEEK
;
A
#
# COMPACT_ATOMS: atom_id res chain seq x y z
N MET A 1 31.73 -33.46 9.29
CA MET A 1 31.04 -32.21 9.66
C MET A 1 29.89 -32.01 8.68
N PRO A 2 28.62 -31.98 9.11
CA PRO A 2 27.50 -31.90 8.17
C PRO A 2 27.35 -30.47 7.65
N ASN A 3 27.49 -30.30 6.33
CA ASN A 3 27.14 -29.09 5.60
C ASN A 3 25.66 -28.76 5.85
N ARG A 4 25.41 -27.76 6.70
CA ARG A 4 24.09 -27.12 6.76
C ARG A 4 23.92 -26.36 5.46
N PHE A 5 23.14 -26.94 4.55
CA PHE A 5 22.63 -26.23 3.38
C PHE A 5 21.91 -24.97 3.85
N LEU A 6 22.61 -23.84 3.77
CA LEU A 6 22.04 -22.51 3.88
C LEU A 6 21.09 -22.38 2.70
N ARG A 7 19.79 -22.59 2.94
CA ARG A 7 18.78 -22.31 1.92
C ARG A 7 18.79 -20.79 1.73
N PRO A 8 19.17 -20.27 0.55
CA PRO A 8 19.09 -18.84 0.31
C PRO A 8 17.64 -18.41 0.53
N ILE A 9 17.44 -17.52 1.50
CA ILE A 9 16.13 -16.91 1.73
C ILE A 9 15.94 -15.92 0.58
N GLN A 10 15.38 -16.40 -0.53
CA GLN A 10 14.91 -15.53 -1.59
C GLN A 10 13.71 -14.74 -1.05
N VAL A 11 13.95 -13.48 -0.68
CA VAL A 11 12.89 -12.50 -0.52
C VAL A 11 12.45 -12.12 -1.92
N VAL A 12 11.57 -12.93 -2.51
CA VAL A 12 10.83 -12.52 -3.69
C VAL A 12 9.92 -11.39 -3.21
N THR A 13 10.22 -10.16 -3.60
CA THR A 13 9.30 -9.04 -3.44
C THR A 13 8.02 -9.48 -4.13
N GLY A 14 7.01 -9.84 -3.36
CA GLY A 14 5.72 -10.30 -3.85
C GLY A 14 5.03 -9.14 -4.53
N ARG A 15 5.42 -8.86 -5.79
CA ARG A 15 4.78 -7.93 -6.70
C ARG A 15 3.42 -8.51 -7.05
N HIS A 16 2.48 -8.40 -6.13
CA HIS A 16 1.19 -9.00 -6.30
C HIS A 16 0.43 -8.15 -7.33
N PRO A 17 0.04 -8.70 -8.49
CA PRO A 17 -0.53 -7.91 -9.58
C PRO A 17 -1.77 -7.13 -9.15
N PHE A 18 -2.55 -7.68 -8.21
CA PHE A 18 -3.70 -6.99 -7.61
C PHE A 18 -3.31 -5.70 -6.86
N GLU A 19 -2.21 -5.70 -6.13
CA GLU A 19 -1.76 -4.52 -5.37
C GLU A 19 -1.34 -3.39 -6.33
N VAL A 20 -0.59 -3.74 -7.37
CA VAL A 20 -0.20 -2.80 -8.43
C VAL A 20 -1.43 -2.20 -9.10
N MET A 21 -2.41 -3.04 -9.46
CA MET A 21 -3.64 -2.57 -10.07
C MET A 21 -4.48 -1.73 -9.12
N THR A 22 -4.46 -2.00 -7.81
CA THR A 22 -5.19 -1.20 -6.82
C THR A 22 -4.54 0.18 -6.63
N LEU A 23 -3.20 0.24 -6.58
CA LEU A 23 -2.46 1.50 -6.53
C LEU A 23 -2.62 2.31 -7.82
N ALA A 24 -2.62 1.65 -8.97
CA ALA A 24 -2.91 2.29 -10.25
C ALA A 24 -4.35 2.81 -10.31
N ALA A 25 -5.32 2.04 -9.84
CA ALA A 25 -6.71 2.49 -9.75
C ALA A 25 -6.85 3.70 -8.81
N ALA A 26 -6.14 3.74 -7.69
CA ALA A 26 -6.12 4.87 -6.77
C ALA A 26 -5.52 6.14 -7.43
N ALA A 27 -4.39 5.99 -8.13
CA ALA A 27 -3.78 7.09 -8.87
C ALA A 27 -4.73 7.63 -9.96
N LEU A 28 -5.32 6.72 -10.75
CA LEU A 28 -6.29 7.08 -11.79
C LEU A 28 -7.51 7.77 -11.19
N ALA A 29 -8.06 7.25 -10.09
CA ALA A 29 -9.18 7.87 -9.39
C ALA A 29 -8.82 9.30 -8.94
N GLY A 30 -7.66 9.50 -8.32
CA GLY A 30 -7.16 10.83 -7.94
C GLY A 30 -7.04 11.79 -9.12
N VAL A 31 -6.48 11.34 -10.25
CA VAL A 31 -6.39 12.15 -11.49
C VAL A 31 -7.78 12.52 -12.00
N THR A 32 -8.71 11.57 -12.08
CA THR A 32 -10.07 11.84 -12.58
C THR A 32 -10.82 12.81 -11.69
N LEU A 33 -10.69 12.71 -10.36
CA LEU A 33 -11.29 13.65 -9.41
C LEU A 33 -10.77 15.07 -9.59
N LEU A 34 -9.46 15.24 -9.79
CA LEU A 34 -8.85 16.56 -9.99
C LEU A 34 -9.19 17.18 -11.34
N THR A 35 -9.22 16.38 -12.40
CA THR A 35 -9.43 16.87 -13.77
C THR A 35 -10.89 17.07 -14.12
N MET A 36 -11.78 16.17 -13.68
CA MET A 36 -13.20 16.22 -14.01
C MET A 36 -14.05 16.92 -12.94
N GLN A 37 -13.50 17.20 -11.75
CA GLN A 37 -14.22 17.76 -10.60
C GLN A 37 -15.47 16.95 -10.19
N LEU A 38 -15.54 15.69 -10.61
CA LEU A 38 -16.67 14.78 -10.35
C LEU A 38 -16.49 14.10 -9.00
N SER A 39 -16.91 14.78 -7.94
CA SER A 39 -16.84 14.18 -6.60
C SER A 39 -18.02 13.25 -6.33
N PRO A 40 -17.79 12.03 -5.81
CA PRO A 40 -18.86 11.13 -5.43
C PRO A 40 -19.82 11.82 -4.47
N ARG A 41 -21.14 11.70 -4.70
CA ARG A 41 -22.15 12.36 -3.85
C ARG A 41 -21.97 12.02 -2.37
N SER A 42 -21.61 10.77 -2.05
CA SER A 42 -21.34 10.32 -0.69
C SER A 42 -20.16 11.05 -0.03
N VAL A 43 -19.11 11.37 -0.78
CA VAL A 43 -17.96 12.12 -0.29
C VAL A 43 -18.32 13.59 -0.13
N ALA A 44 -18.96 14.18 -1.15
CA ALA A 44 -19.33 15.58 -1.15
C ALA A 44 -20.36 15.94 -0.06
N SER A 45 -21.24 15.00 0.33
CA SER A 45 -22.23 15.23 1.39
C SER A 45 -21.72 14.87 2.79
N ALA A 46 -20.76 13.94 2.92
CA ALA A 46 -20.23 13.51 4.22
C ALA A 46 -19.08 14.37 4.73
N LEU A 47 -18.25 14.91 3.82
CA LEU A 47 -16.99 15.53 4.16
C LEU A 47 -17.04 17.05 3.96
N HIS A 48 -16.34 17.76 4.84
CA HIS A 48 -16.02 19.16 4.62
C HIS A 48 -15.13 19.29 3.36
N PRO A 49 -15.27 20.35 2.53
CA PRO A 49 -14.53 20.48 1.27
C PRO A 49 -13.00 20.34 1.41
N VAL A 50 -12.44 20.82 2.52
CA VAL A 50 -11.01 20.66 2.84
C VAL A 50 -10.62 19.19 2.98
N VAL A 51 -11.43 18.38 3.69
CA VAL A 51 -11.16 16.96 3.91
C VAL A 51 -11.31 16.17 2.60
N GLN A 52 -12.30 16.52 1.79
CA GLN A 52 -12.47 15.96 0.44
C GLN A 52 -11.28 16.25 -0.48
N GLN A 53 -10.72 17.46 -0.39
CA GLN A 53 -9.55 17.83 -1.16
C GLN A 53 -8.30 17.06 -0.67
N ILE A 54 -8.12 16.94 0.65
CA ILE A 54 -7.06 16.10 1.23
C ILE A 54 -7.19 14.65 0.74
N TRP A 55 -8.38 14.06 0.78
CA TRP A 55 -8.64 12.71 0.30
C TRP A 55 -8.29 12.51 -1.18
N THR A 56 -8.62 13.50 -2.00
CA THR A 56 -8.33 13.46 -3.44
C THR A 56 -6.81 13.42 -3.67
N TYR A 57 -6.06 14.23 -2.91
CA TYR A 57 -4.61 14.22 -2.96
C TYR A 57 -4.03 12.93 -2.37
N GLU A 58 -4.60 12.37 -1.30
CA GLU A 58 -4.18 11.09 -0.73
C GLU A 58 -4.28 9.95 -1.75
N LEU A 59 -5.39 9.86 -2.50
CA LEU A 59 -5.54 8.85 -3.55
C LEU A 59 -4.46 8.97 -4.62
N LEU A 60 -4.20 10.20 -5.09
CA LEU A 60 -3.19 10.44 -6.11
C LEU A 60 -1.78 10.16 -5.60
N ILE A 61 -1.40 10.80 -4.49
CA ILE A 61 -0.05 10.71 -3.92
C ILE A 61 0.21 9.28 -3.45
N GLY A 62 -0.74 8.65 -2.75
CA GLY A 62 -0.61 7.27 -2.29
C GLY A 62 -0.44 6.28 -3.44
N GLY A 63 -1.25 6.43 -4.50
CA GLY A 63 -1.13 5.61 -5.71
C GLY A 63 0.23 5.79 -6.41
N VAL A 64 0.66 7.03 -6.63
CA VAL A 64 1.93 7.33 -7.30
C VAL A 64 3.13 6.87 -6.47
N VAL A 65 3.16 7.16 -5.16
CA VAL A 65 4.25 6.76 -4.26
C VAL A 65 4.33 5.24 -4.16
N GLY A 66 3.20 4.55 -4.02
CA GLY A 66 3.15 3.09 -3.98
C GLY A 66 3.66 2.46 -5.27
N LEU A 67 3.19 2.93 -6.44
CA LEU A 67 3.67 2.46 -7.74
C LEU A 67 5.17 2.73 -7.92
N THR A 68 5.63 3.92 -7.52
CA THR A 68 7.06 4.28 -7.57
C THR A 68 7.87 3.31 -6.71
N GLY A 69 7.38 2.93 -5.52
CA GLY A 69 8.00 1.92 -4.67
C GLY A 69 8.07 0.55 -5.33
N VAL A 70 6.99 0.08 -5.96
CA VAL A 70 6.94 -1.22 -6.64
C VAL A 70 7.93 -1.32 -7.80
N PHE A 71 8.05 -0.25 -8.59
CA PHE A 71 8.92 -0.18 -9.77
C PHE A 71 10.31 0.39 -9.50
N TRP A 72 10.64 0.72 -8.24
CA TRP A 72 11.93 1.32 -7.90
C TRP A 72 13.08 0.33 -8.16
N PRO A 73 14.08 0.68 -9.00
CA PRO A 73 15.22 -0.20 -9.30
C PRO A 73 16.35 -0.10 -8.26
N GLY A 74 16.22 0.76 -7.24
CA GLY A 74 17.24 0.95 -6.21
C GLY A 74 17.22 -0.13 -5.13
N THR A 75 17.65 0.23 -3.91
CA THR A 75 17.77 -0.73 -2.81
C THR A 75 16.39 -1.28 -2.39
N LEU A 76 16.35 -2.59 -2.09
CA LEU A 76 15.13 -3.28 -1.62
C LEU A 76 14.48 -2.60 -0.40
N TYR A 77 15.30 -2.00 0.46
CA TYR A 77 14.82 -1.27 1.62
C TYR A 77 14.07 0.02 1.25
N ALA A 78 14.57 0.77 0.26
CA ALA A 78 13.91 1.97 -0.23
C ALA A 78 12.60 1.63 -0.97
N SER A 79 12.60 0.58 -1.81
CA SER A 79 11.41 0.13 -2.53
C SER A 79 10.29 -0.30 -1.56
N LEU A 80 10.61 -1.13 -0.55
CA LEU A 80 9.66 -1.59 0.46
C LEU A 80 9.11 -0.45 1.32
N LYS A 81 9.94 0.56 1.63
CA LYS A 81 9.47 1.75 2.35
C LYS A 81 8.47 2.56 1.54
N LEU A 82 8.77 2.85 0.28
CA LEU A 82 7.88 3.60 -0.60
C LEU A 82 6.57 2.85 -0.83
N GLU A 83 6.64 1.54 -1.07
CA GLU A 83 5.47 0.66 -1.16
C GLU A 83 4.63 0.75 0.12
N SER A 84 5.24 0.62 1.30
CA SER A 84 4.52 0.70 2.58
C SER A 84 3.81 2.03 2.79
N ILE A 85 4.44 3.15 2.39
CA ILE A 85 3.84 4.49 2.49
C ILE A 85 2.63 4.58 1.56
N GLY A 86 2.79 4.15 0.31
CA GLY A 86 1.68 4.18 -0.67
C GLY A 86 0.50 3.32 -0.23
N VAL A 87 0.76 2.10 0.23
CA VAL A 87 -0.28 1.17 0.70
C VAL A 87 -0.94 1.66 1.98
N PHE A 88 -0.19 2.31 2.89
CA PHE A 88 -0.75 2.93 4.08
C PHE A 88 -1.69 4.09 3.75
N VAL A 89 -1.28 4.98 2.85
CA VAL A 89 -2.12 6.08 2.38
C VAL A 89 -3.38 5.54 1.69
N LEU A 90 -3.24 4.51 0.86
CA LEU A 90 -4.37 3.83 0.23
C LEU A 90 -5.32 3.21 1.27
N ALA A 91 -4.79 2.55 2.31
CA ALA A 91 -5.58 1.98 3.38
C ALA A 91 -6.39 3.05 4.13
N ALA A 92 -5.77 4.20 4.43
CA ALA A 92 -6.44 5.34 5.04
C ALA A 92 -7.55 5.91 4.13
N ALA A 93 -7.23 6.16 2.85
CA ALA A 93 -8.18 6.73 1.89
C ALA A 93 -9.39 5.82 1.64
N THR A 94 -9.18 4.51 1.52
CA THR A 94 -10.26 3.52 1.33
C THR A 94 -11.08 3.30 2.60
N THR A 95 -10.46 3.35 3.79
CA THR A 95 -11.18 3.32 5.08
C THR A 95 -12.10 4.52 5.19
N MET A 96 -11.60 5.72 4.93
CA MET A 96 -12.40 6.93 5.00
C MET A 96 -13.56 6.91 3.99
N TYR A 97 -13.30 6.46 2.76
CA TYR A 97 -14.35 6.35 1.75
C TYR A 97 -15.42 5.32 2.16
N THR A 98 -15.02 4.18 2.72
CA THR A 98 -15.96 3.18 3.25
C THR A 98 -16.87 3.77 4.33
N ILE A 99 -16.29 4.53 5.27
CA ILE A 99 -17.05 5.20 6.33
C ILE A 99 -18.05 6.18 5.71
N ALA A 100 -17.60 7.08 4.83
CA ALA A 100 -18.46 8.07 4.18
C ALA A 100 -19.60 7.43 3.36
N LEU A 101 -19.31 6.30 2.70
CA LEU A 101 -20.29 5.59 1.89
C LEU A 101 -21.38 4.96 2.75
N VAL A 102 -21.01 4.30 3.86
CA VAL A 102 -21.94 3.68 4.80
C VAL A 102 -22.76 4.73 5.55
N THR A 103 -22.16 5.86 5.95
CA THR A 103 -22.88 6.91 6.70
C THR A 103 -23.91 7.64 5.85
N VAL A 104 -23.62 7.92 4.58
CA VAL A 104 -24.53 8.68 3.71
C VAL A 104 -25.59 7.79 3.06
N SER A 105 -25.15 6.64 2.53
CA SER A 105 -26.01 5.82 1.66
C SER A 105 -26.67 4.66 2.40
N GLY A 106 -26.31 4.42 3.67
CA GLY A 106 -26.92 3.42 4.53
C GLY A 106 -26.96 2.04 3.88
N SER A 107 -28.14 1.41 3.86
CA SER A 107 -28.32 0.06 3.32
C SER A 107 -28.06 -0.05 1.81
N GLN A 108 -28.27 1.03 1.05
CA GLN A 108 -28.01 1.05 -0.40
C GLN A 108 -26.51 0.89 -0.72
N ALA A 109 -25.63 1.15 0.26
CA ALA A 109 -24.19 1.03 0.12
C ALA A 109 -23.60 -0.28 0.62
N ILE A 110 -24.39 -1.24 1.13
CA ILE A 110 -23.84 -2.46 1.76
C ILE A 110 -22.88 -3.20 0.82
N THR A 111 -23.27 -3.42 -0.44
CA THR A 111 -22.44 -4.16 -1.40
C THR A 111 -21.16 -3.40 -1.73
N ALA A 112 -21.26 -2.14 -2.17
CA ALA A 112 -20.08 -1.33 -2.51
C ALA A 112 -19.18 -1.06 -1.29
N GLY A 113 -19.77 -0.77 -0.14
CA GLY A 113 -19.08 -0.55 1.13
C GLY A 113 -18.36 -1.80 1.63
N SER A 114 -18.97 -2.98 1.50
CA SER A 114 -18.31 -4.24 1.87
C SER A 114 -17.09 -4.54 0.99
N PHE A 115 -17.19 -4.28 -0.32
CA PHE A 115 -16.08 -4.49 -1.25
C PHE A 115 -14.91 -3.54 -0.97
N ILE A 116 -15.19 -2.24 -0.84
CA ILE A 116 -14.15 -1.24 -0.55
C ILE A 116 -13.60 -1.42 0.86
N GLY A 117 -14.45 -1.80 1.83
CA GLY A 117 -14.02 -2.17 3.17
C GLY A 117 -13.07 -3.37 3.17
N ALA A 118 -13.33 -4.38 2.34
CA ALA A 118 -12.41 -5.50 2.17
C ALA A 118 -11.05 -5.07 1.59
N ILE A 119 -11.04 -4.13 0.63
CA ILE A 119 -9.79 -3.53 0.11
C ILE A 119 -9.06 -2.80 1.23
N ALA A 120 -9.75 -2.00 2.04
CA ALA A 120 -9.15 -1.29 3.17
C ALA A 120 -8.49 -2.27 4.17
N VAL A 121 -9.19 -3.34 4.56
CA VAL A 121 -8.65 -4.38 5.44
C VAL A 121 -7.44 -5.08 4.82
N ALA A 122 -7.51 -5.42 3.53
CA ALA A 122 -6.39 -6.04 2.82
C ALA A 122 -5.16 -5.13 2.78
N SER A 123 -5.34 -3.83 2.51
CA SER A 123 -4.26 -2.84 2.53
C SER A 123 -3.65 -2.69 3.92
N TRP A 124 -4.46 -2.65 4.99
CA TRP A 124 -3.94 -2.65 6.37
C TRP A 124 -3.15 -3.91 6.72
N ALA A 125 -3.64 -5.08 6.31
CA ALA A 125 -2.93 -6.34 6.50
C ALA A 125 -1.57 -6.33 5.77
N ARG A 126 -1.52 -5.77 4.56
CA ARG A 126 -0.29 -5.62 3.78
C ARG A 126 0.72 -4.68 4.45
N VAL A 127 0.28 -3.52 4.95
CA VAL A 127 1.15 -2.63 5.74
C VAL A 127 1.75 -3.36 6.93
N ALA A 128 0.92 -4.12 7.68
CA ALA A 128 1.40 -4.90 8.81
C ALA A 128 2.41 -5.99 8.41
N GLN A 129 2.24 -6.63 7.25
CA GLN A 129 3.20 -7.59 6.70
C GLN A 129 4.55 -6.89 6.40
N ILE A 130 4.54 -5.78 5.65
CA ILE A 130 5.77 -5.06 5.29
C ILE A 130 6.53 -4.58 6.54
N VAL A 131 5.82 -4.02 7.54
CA VAL A 131 6.44 -3.58 8.80
C VAL A 131 7.08 -4.75 9.55
N ARG A 132 6.41 -5.91 9.61
CA ARG A 132 6.97 -7.11 10.24
C ARG A 132 8.19 -7.64 9.51
N ASP A 133 8.18 -7.62 8.18
CA ASP A 133 9.29 -8.10 7.35
C ASP A 133 10.52 -7.20 7.50
N ILE A 134 10.32 -5.87 7.52
CA ILE A 134 11.40 -4.91 7.83
C ILE A 134 11.94 -5.15 9.25
N GLY A 135 11.07 -5.37 10.24
CA GLY A 135 11.47 -5.66 11.61
C GLY A 135 12.30 -6.95 11.73
N ARG A 136 11.91 -8.00 11.01
CA ARG A 136 12.65 -9.27 10.94
C ARG A 136 14.01 -9.10 10.27
N ALA A 137 14.07 -8.41 9.14
CA ALA A 137 15.32 -8.13 8.43
C ALA A 137 16.29 -7.31 9.31
N THR A 138 15.78 -6.29 10.01
CA THR A 138 16.57 -5.45 10.92
C THR A 138 17.10 -6.27 12.10
N LYS A 139 16.28 -7.19 12.65
CA LYS A 139 16.70 -8.07 13.75
C LYS A 139 17.80 -9.04 13.30
N ALA A 140 17.64 -9.67 12.13
CA ALA A 140 18.65 -10.55 11.54
C ALA A 140 19.98 -9.81 11.25
N ALA A 141 19.90 -8.57 10.77
CA ALA A 141 21.05 -7.72 10.55
C ALA A 141 21.81 -7.36 11.83
N ARG A 142 21.10 -7.20 12.96
CA ARG A 142 21.72 -6.95 14.27
C ARG A 142 22.32 -8.21 14.92
N THR A 143 21.87 -9.41 14.53
CA THR A 143 22.38 -10.67 15.10
C THR A 143 23.63 -11.22 14.40
N GLY A 144 24.22 -10.46 13.46
CA GLY A 144 25.45 -10.83 12.77
C GLY A 144 25.27 -11.75 11.56
N THR A 145 24.03 -12.04 11.15
CA THR A 145 23.72 -12.76 9.89
C THR A 145 23.99 -11.88 8.65
N THR A 146 24.32 -10.61 8.84
CA THR A 146 24.51 -9.56 7.82
C THR A 146 25.69 -9.76 6.89
N ALA A 147 26.76 -10.43 7.33
CA ALA A 147 27.90 -10.75 6.45
C ALA A 147 27.47 -11.69 5.31
N GLU A 148 26.46 -12.52 5.54
CA GLU A 148 25.98 -13.53 4.59
C GLU A 148 24.89 -12.98 3.65
N VAL A 149 24.07 -12.04 4.12
CA VAL A 149 22.96 -11.45 3.33
C VAL A 149 23.45 -10.36 2.37
N THR A 150 24.49 -9.60 2.74
CA THR A 150 25.03 -8.53 1.87
C THR A 150 25.83 -9.12 0.70
N LEU A 151 26.59 -10.20 0.93
CA LEU A 151 27.33 -10.91 -0.13
C LEU A 151 26.42 -11.56 -1.19
N LEU A 152 25.19 -11.94 -0.84
CA LEU A 152 24.22 -12.51 -1.78
C LEU A 152 23.38 -11.45 -2.53
N ALA A 153 23.39 -10.20 -2.07
CA ALA A 153 22.64 -9.11 -2.69
C ALA A 153 23.46 -8.29 -3.69
N GLU A 154 24.80 -8.32 -3.60
CA GLU A 154 25.73 -7.62 -4.50
C GLU A 154 26.22 -8.48 -5.68
N GLU A 155 26.02 -9.80 -5.65
CA GLU A 155 26.40 -10.69 -6.76
C GLU A 155 25.23 -10.89 -7.75
N LYS A 156 24.88 -9.83 -8.48
CA LYS A 156 24.12 -9.93 -9.74
C LYS A 156 24.51 -8.86 -10.73
#